data_AF-A0A7C6Y5U2-F1
#
_entry.id   AF-A0A7C6Y5U2-F1
#
_cell.length_a   1.000
_cell.length_b   1.000
_cell.length_c   1.000
_cell.angle_alpha   90.00
_cell.angle_beta   90.00
_cell.angle_gamma   90.00
#
_symmetry.space_group_name_H-M   'P 1'
#
loop_
_entity.id
_entity.type
_entity.pdbx_description
1 polymer ?
#
loop_
_entity_poly.entity_id
_entity_poly.type
_entity_poly.pdbx_seq_one_letter_code
_entity_poly.pdbx_strand_id
1 'polypeptide(L)'
;AITRAKQKIYFVSSLYPEEFKVEDLSSTGPKLLKDFMRYCYYVSNKNKELAKEVLNQLYKTETETQEALMQVMVSDLSKRLERFGYLTHANIGIGKDKIQLAILDPNKKNYKLGILTAFQDTSLNARRDLLHQEKYLESRGWKVYRLFESNWYTDPNKELKNIRDLLKEA
;
A
#
# COMPACT_ATOMS: atom_id res chain seq x y z
N ALA A 1 12.44 21.13 -13.63
CA ALA A 1 11.87 19.87 -14.16
C ALA A 1 10.45 20.16 -14.64
N ILE A 2 10.16 19.98 -15.94
CA ILE A 2 8.81 20.15 -16.49
C ILE A 2 8.06 18.85 -16.22
N THR A 3 7.12 18.85 -15.28
CA THR A 3 6.31 17.68 -14.97
C THR A 3 5.25 17.53 -16.07
N ARG A 4 5.34 16.47 -16.89
CA ARG A 4 4.28 16.07 -17.85
C ARG A 4 3.08 15.43 -17.11
N ALA A 5 2.60 16.06 -16.05
CA ALA A 5 1.46 15.55 -15.32
C ALA A 5 0.19 15.75 -16.18
N LYS A 6 -0.41 14.64 -16.63
CA LYS A 6 -1.69 14.69 -17.35
C LYS A 6 -2.77 15.14 -16.36
N GLN A 7 -3.34 16.33 -16.58
CA GLN A 7 -4.39 16.89 -15.71
C GLN A 7 -5.77 16.25 -15.94
N LYS A 8 -6.08 15.86 -17.18
CA LYS A 8 -7.35 15.24 -17.54
C LYS A 8 -7.21 14.38 -18.79
N ILE A 9 -8.03 13.34 -18.87
CA ILE A 9 -8.16 12.48 -20.04
C ILE A 9 -9.64 12.40 -20.39
N TYR A 10 -9.95 12.59 -21.67
CA TYR A 10 -11.27 12.30 -22.23
C TYR A 10 -11.14 11.08 -23.12
N PHE A 11 -11.93 10.06 -22.83
CA PHE A 11 -11.99 8.85 -23.64
C PHE A 11 -13.32 8.84 -24.37
N VAL A 12 -13.27 8.89 -25.71
CA VAL A 12 -14.45 8.90 -26.57
C VAL A 12 -14.37 7.66 -27.46
N SER A 13 -15.43 6.87 -27.46
CA SER A 13 -15.56 5.65 -28.26
C SER A 13 -16.96 5.57 -28.81
N SER A 14 -17.10 5.07 -30.05
CA SER A 14 -18.38 4.72 -30.67
C SER A 14 -18.82 3.28 -30.36
N LEU A 15 -18.05 2.56 -29.53
CA LEU A 15 -18.26 1.16 -29.18
C LEU A 15 -18.36 1.02 -27.65
N TYR A 16 -19.30 0.20 -27.19
CA TYR A 16 -19.36 -0.23 -25.81
C TYR A 16 -18.24 -1.23 -25.49
N PRO A 17 -17.75 -1.27 -24.24
CA PRO A 17 -16.68 -2.19 -23.86
C PRO A 17 -17.01 -3.66 -24.14
N GLU A 18 -18.28 -4.06 -24.00
CA GLU A 18 -18.72 -5.44 -24.25
C GLU A 18 -18.86 -5.79 -25.75
N GLU A 19 -19.00 -4.79 -26.62
CA GLU A 19 -18.99 -5.00 -28.08
C GLU A 19 -17.57 -5.27 -28.59
N PHE A 20 -16.55 -4.94 -27.79
CA PHE A 20 -15.15 -5.19 -28.13
C PHE A 20 -14.78 -6.64 -27.80
N LYS A 21 -14.85 -7.51 -28.80
CA LYS A 21 -14.53 -8.95 -28.67
C LYS A 21 -13.03 -9.19 -28.78
N VAL A 22 -12.38 -9.40 -27.64
CA VAL A 22 -10.93 -9.59 -27.55
C VAL A 22 -10.54 -10.83 -26.72
N GLU A 23 -11.52 -11.63 -26.32
CA GLU A 23 -11.30 -12.85 -25.53
C GLU A 23 -10.44 -13.87 -26.30
N ASP A 24 -10.72 -14.03 -27.59
CA ASP A 24 -10.04 -14.99 -28.48
C ASP A 24 -8.65 -14.53 -28.94
N LEU A 25 -8.26 -13.27 -28.65
CA LEU A 25 -6.96 -12.74 -29.04
C LEU A 25 -5.87 -13.22 -28.08
N SER A 26 -4.74 -13.65 -28.63
CA SER A 26 -3.55 -14.03 -27.85
C SER A 26 -2.85 -12.82 -27.22
N SER A 27 -3.02 -11.64 -27.81
CA SER A 27 -2.34 -10.41 -27.40
C SER A 27 -3.00 -9.75 -26.17
N THR A 28 -2.18 -9.36 -25.19
CA THR A 28 -2.64 -8.70 -23.94
C THR A 28 -3.12 -7.25 -24.17
N GLY A 29 -2.56 -6.55 -25.16
CA GLY A 29 -2.87 -5.14 -25.43
C GLY A 29 -4.36 -4.85 -25.68
N PRO A 30 -5.04 -5.58 -26.60
CA PRO A 30 -6.47 -5.45 -26.82
C PRO A 30 -7.32 -5.73 -25.57
N LYS A 31 -6.90 -6.68 -24.72
CA LYS A 31 -7.59 -6.99 -23.45
C LYS A 31 -7.49 -5.81 -22.47
N LEU A 32 -6.30 -5.24 -22.31
CA LEU A 32 -6.09 -4.04 -21.47
C LEU A 32 -6.85 -2.81 -21.98
N LEU A 33 -6.99 -2.66 -23.30
CA LEU A 33 -7.83 -1.60 -23.87
C LEU A 33 -9.30 -1.81 -23.51
N LYS A 34 -9.82 -3.05 -23.58
CA LYS A 34 -11.18 -3.38 -23.14
C LYS A 34 -11.41 -3.01 -21.68
N ASP A 35 -10.46 -3.34 -20.80
CA ASP A 35 -10.57 -3.00 -19.37
C ASP A 35 -10.51 -1.49 -19.13
N PHE A 36 -9.66 -0.77 -19.87
CA PHE A 36 -9.64 0.70 -19.82
C PHE A 36 -10.96 1.32 -20.31
N MET A 37 -11.55 0.76 -21.37
CA MET A 37 -12.88 1.15 -21.85
C MET A 37 -13.95 0.93 -20.78
N ARG A 38 -13.95 -0.23 -20.11
CA ARG A 38 -14.86 -0.53 -18.98
C ARG A 38 -14.71 0.47 -17.84
N TYR A 39 -13.47 0.76 -17.44
CA TYR A 39 -13.18 1.75 -16.41
C TYR A 39 -13.74 3.13 -16.77
N CYS A 40 -13.43 3.65 -17.96
CA CYS A 40 -13.94 4.94 -18.43
C CYS A 40 -15.47 4.97 -18.49
N TYR A 41 -16.10 3.88 -18.93
CA TYR A 41 -17.55 3.75 -18.98
C TYR A 41 -18.19 3.82 -17.59
N TYR A 42 -17.67 3.08 -16.61
CA TYR A 42 -18.20 3.11 -15.24
C TYR A 42 -17.98 4.45 -14.54
N VAL A 43 -16.82 5.10 -14.77
CA VAL A 43 -16.56 6.46 -14.27
C VAL A 43 -17.55 7.46 -14.86
N SER A 44 -17.82 7.39 -16.17
CA SER A 44 -18.79 8.26 -16.84
C SER A 44 -20.21 8.07 -16.29
N ASN A 45 -20.58 6.84 -15.94
CA ASN A 45 -21.88 6.50 -15.36
C ASN A 45 -21.95 6.66 -13.83
N LYS A 46 -20.91 7.21 -13.20
CA LYS A 46 -20.80 7.39 -11.74
C LYS A 46 -20.90 6.08 -10.92
N ASN A 47 -20.67 4.93 -11.55
CA ASN A 47 -20.65 3.64 -10.87
C ASN A 47 -19.25 3.36 -10.31
N LYS A 48 -19.00 3.87 -9.11
CA LYS A 48 -17.69 3.78 -8.45
C LYS A 48 -17.31 2.35 -8.03
N GLU A 49 -18.30 1.51 -7.74
CA GLU A 49 -18.08 0.14 -7.28
C GLU A 49 -17.49 -0.71 -8.41
N LEU A 50 -18.13 -0.71 -9.59
CA LEU A 50 -17.63 -1.44 -10.75
C LEU A 50 -16.32 -0.85 -11.30
N ALA A 51 -16.16 0.47 -11.26
CA ALA A 51 -14.88 1.10 -11.63
C ALA A 51 -13.72 0.60 -10.74
N LYS A 52 -13.97 0.43 -9.43
CA LYS A 52 -12.99 -0.13 -8.49
C LYS A 52 -12.74 -1.61 -8.75
N GLU A 53 -13.78 -2.37 -9.10
CA GLU A 53 -13.65 -3.78 -9.44
C GLU A 53 -12.74 -4.00 -10.65
N VAL A 54 -12.93 -3.23 -11.73
CA VAL A 54 -12.06 -3.29 -12.93
C VAL A 54 -10.61 -2.99 -12.56
N LEU A 55 -10.36 -1.97 -11.73
CA LEU A 55 -9.02 -1.67 -11.26
C LEU A 55 -8.43 -2.85 -10.47
N ASN A 56 -9.17 -3.41 -9.51
CA ASN A 56 -8.72 -4.54 -8.70
C ASN A 56 -8.37 -5.77 -9.56
N GLN A 57 -9.12 -6.04 -10.63
CA GLN A 57 -8.83 -7.13 -11.57
C GLN A 57 -7.49 -6.92 -12.31
N LEU A 58 -7.15 -5.67 -12.66
CA LEU A 58 -5.87 -5.33 -13.29
C LEU A 58 -4.67 -5.48 -12.33
N TYR A 59 -4.90 -5.45 -11.02
CA TYR A 59 -3.87 -5.65 -10.00
C TYR A 59 -3.69 -7.12 -9.58
N LYS A 60 -4.48 -8.05 -10.11
CA LYS A 60 -4.60 -9.42 -9.58
C LYS A 60 -3.43 -10.36 -9.89
N THR A 61 -2.33 -9.86 -10.47
CA THR A 61 -1.16 -10.68 -10.76
C THR A 61 -0.01 -10.22 -9.87
N GLU A 62 0.40 -11.11 -8.94
CA GLU A 62 1.56 -11.06 -8.02
C GLU A 62 1.37 -10.51 -6.58
N THR A 63 0.30 -9.78 -6.24
CA THR A 63 0.25 -9.06 -4.94
C THR A 63 -0.62 -9.65 -3.83
N GLU A 64 -1.61 -10.52 -4.12
CA GLU A 64 -2.55 -11.02 -3.08
C GLU A 64 -1.84 -11.84 -1.98
N THR A 65 -0.87 -12.69 -2.35
CA THR A 65 -0.12 -13.50 -1.37
C THR A 65 0.79 -12.64 -0.51
N GLN A 66 1.49 -11.66 -1.11
CA GLN A 66 2.36 -10.75 -0.36
C GLN A 66 1.55 -9.85 0.58
N GLU A 67 0.40 -9.34 0.13
CA GLU A 67 -0.50 -8.56 0.97
C GLU A 67 -1.07 -9.39 2.12
N ALA A 68 -1.44 -10.65 1.88
CA ALA A 68 -1.89 -11.56 2.93
C ALA A 68 -0.79 -11.84 3.96
N LEU A 69 0.44 -12.13 3.51
CA LEU A 69 1.61 -12.34 4.38
C LEU A 69 1.93 -11.08 5.19
N MET A 70 1.85 -9.90 4.57
CA MET A 70 1.98 -8.61 5.25
C MET A 70 0.95 -8.45 6.35
N GLN A 71 -0.32 -8.70 6.08
CA GLN A 71 -1.37 -8.58 7.08
C GLN A 71 -1.17 -9.55 8.25
N VAL A 72 -0.75 -10.79 7.96
CA VAL A 72 -0.43 -11.78 9.00
C VAL A 72 0.71 -11.27 9.89
N MET A 73 1.81 -10.80 9.29
CA MET A 73 2.97 -10.26 10.01
C MET A 73 2.58 -9.06 10.89
N VAL A 74 1.87 -8.08 10.32
CA VAL A 74 1.40 -6.89 11.05
C VAL A 74 0.48 -7.27 12.21
N SER A 75 -0.39 -8.26 12.01
CA SER A 75 -1.28 -8.73 13.07
C SER A 75 -0.54 -9.42 14.22
N ASP A 76 0.49 -10.22 13.91
CA ASP A 76 1.32 -10.88 14.94
C ASP A 76 2.11 -9.83 15.73
N LEU A 77 2.70 -8.86 15.03
CA LEU A 77 3.40 -7.73 15.65
C LEU A 77 2.48 -6.92 16.58
N SER A 78 1.27 -6.58 16.13
CA SER A 78 0.27 -5.87 16.95
C SER A 78 -0.03 -6.63 18.23
N LYS A 79 -0.39 -7.92 18.12
CA LYS A 79 -0.71 -8.77 19.28
C LYS A 79 0.44 -8.86 20.27
N ARG A 80 1.68 -8.96 19.79
CA ARG A 80 2.86 -9.01 20.66
C ARG A 80 3.08 -7.68 21.38
N LEU A 81 2.93 -6.55 20.69
CA LEU A 81 3.03 -5.22 21.30
C LEU A 81 1.91 -4.95 22.31
N GLU A 82 0.67 -5.36 22.01
CA GLU A 82 -0.47 -5.29 22.92
C GLU A 82 -0.23 -6.10 24.20
N ARG A 83 0.38 -7.29 24.11
CA ARG A 83 0.78 -8.08 25.28
C ARG A 83 1.81 -7.37 26.18
N PHE A 84 2.60 -6.47 25.62
CA PHE A 84 3.52 -5.63 26.38
C PHE A 84 2.86 -4.35 26.93
N GLY A 85 1.55 -4.16 26.70
CA GLY A 85 0.78 -3.02 27.20
C GLY A 85 0.78 -1.79 26.27
N TYR A 86 1.23 -1.93 25.02
CA TYR A 86 1.17 -0.85 24.04
C TYR A 86 -0.15 -0.86 23.27
N LEU A 87 -0.70 0.32 22.97
CA LEU A 87 -1.86 0.47 22.10
C LEU A 87 -1.40 0.70 20.66
N THR A 88 -1.92 -0.10 19.73
CA THR A 88 -1.52 -0.10 18.33
C THR A 88 -2.72 0.12 17.40
N HIS A 89 -2.52 0.89 16.33
CA HIS A 89 -3.51 1.07 15.26
C HIS A 89 -2.89 0.70 13.92
N ALA A 90 -3.57 -0.15 13.14
CA ALA A 90 -3.09 -0.54 11.82
C ALA A 90 -3.62 0.38 10.71
N ASN A 91 -2.93 0.38 9.57
CA ASN A 91 -3.39 0.97 8.30
C ASN A 91 -3.71 2.48 8.40
N ILE A 92 -2.81 3.26 9.00
CA ILE A 92 -2.97 4.70 9.19
C ILE A 92 -2.56 5.45 7.91
N GLY A 93 -3.44 6.32 7.41
CA GLY A 93 -3.19 7.20 6.27
C GLY A 93 -4.11 6.96 5.07
N ILE A 94 -3.87 7.72 4.00
CA ILE A 94 -4.68 7.72 2.79
C ILE A 94 -3.76 7.53 1.58
N GLY A 95 -4.17 6.72 0.61
CA GLY A 95 -3.41 6.47 -0.62
C GLY A 95 -2.50 5.25 -0.53
N LYS A 96 -1.39 5.28 -1.28
CA LYS A 96 -0.44 4.15 -1.44
C LYS A 96 0.56 4.07 -0.28
N ASP A 97 0.99 5.21 0.27
CA ASP A 97 2.04 5.29 1.28
C ASP A 97 1.48 5.32 2.71
N LYS A 98 0.76 4.25 3.08
CA LYS A 98 0.19 4.12 4.42
C LYS A 98 1.21 3.59 5.43
N ILE A 99 1.01 3.96 6.70
CA ILE A 99 1.74 3.37 7.83
C ILE A 99 1.00 2.09 8.21
N GLN A 100 1.69 0.94 8.14
CA GLN A 100 1.05 -0.35 8.38
C GLN A 100 0.66 -0.54 9.85
N LEU A 101 1.47 -0.09 10.80
CA LEU A 101 1.15 -0.12 12.23
C LEU A 101 1.68 1.14 12.92
N ALA A 102 0.88 1.78 13.77
CA ALA A 102 1.29 2.92 14.57
C ALA A 102 1.05 2.64 16.05
N ILE A 103 1.99 3.07 16.89
CA ILE A 103 1.96 2.90 18.35
C ILE A 103 1.52 4.22 18.99
N LEU A 104 0.44 4.19 19.76
CA LEU A 104 -0.11 5.35 20.45
C LEU A 104 0.74 5.69 21.68
N ASP A 105 0.89 6.99 21.97
CA ASP A 105 1.37 7.44 23.27
C ASP A 105 0.21 7.39 24.28
N PRO A 106 0.34 6.72 25.44
CA PRO A 106 -0.68 6.80 26.48
C PRO A 106 -0.83 8.21 27.06
N ASN A 107 0.24 9.01 27.04
CA ASN A 107 0.30 10.32 27.70
C ASN A 107 -0.06 11.48 26.76
N LYS A 108 0.01 11.28 25.45
CA LYS A 108 -0.29 12.30 24.43
C LYS A 108 -1.32 11.71 23.48
N LYS A 109 -2.30 12.49 22.98
CA LYS A 109 -3.22 12.03 21.92
C LYS A 109 -2.54 11.83 20.54
N ASN A 110 -1.21 11.63 20.53
CA ASN A 110 -0.38 11.51 19.34
C ASN A 110 0.28 10.12 19.30
N TYR A 111 0.80 9.75 18.13
CA TYR A 111 1.52 8.50 17.93
C TYR A 111 2.99 8.66 18.32
N LYS A 112 3.56 7.68 19.03
CA LYS A 112 4.99 7.64 19.38
C LYS A 112 5.86 7.14 18.23
N LEU A 113 5.37 6.13 17.50
CA LEU A 113 6.15 5.44 16.48
C LEU A 113 5.25 4.89 15.38
N GLY A 114 5.60 5.15 14.13
CA GLY A 114 5.04 4.46 12.96
C GLY A 114 5.96 3.31 12.54
N ILE A 115 5.40 2.13 12.31
CA ILE A 115 6.11 0.97 11.79
C ILE A 115 5.72 0.78 10.33
N LEU A 116 6.73 0.84 9.47
CA LEU A 116 6.61 0.61 8.04
C LEU A 116 7.09 -0.81 7.73
N THR A 117 6.25 -1.60 7.07
CA THR A 117 6.66 -2.94 6.62
C THR A 117 7.21 -2.86 5.21
N ALA A 118 8.41 -3.39 5.00
CA ALA A 118 8.98 -3.52 3.67
C ALA A 118 8.91 -4.99 3.24
N PHE A 119 7.98 -5.28 2.32
CA PHE A 119 8.05 -6.45 1.46
C PHE A 119 8.98 -6.13 0.30
N GLN A 120 9.68 -7.14 -0.21
CA GLN A 120 10.66 -6.93 -1.27
C GLN A 120 9.96 -6.48 -2.55
N ASP A 121 9.91 -5.16 -2.76
CA ASP A 121 9.43 -4.55 -3.99
C ASP A 121 10.51 -4.73 -5.06
N THR A 122 10.17 -5.48 -6.11
CA THR A 122 11.06 -5.79 -7.26
C THR A 122 11.14 -4.64 -8.26
N SER A 123 10.45 -3.52 -8.03
CA SER A 123 10.47 -2.38 -8.93
C SER A 123 11.84 -1.70 -8.97
N LEU A 124 12.21 -1.22 -10.18
CA LEU A 124 13.46 -0.49 -10.42
C LEU A 124 13.62 0.77 -9.55
N ASN A 125 12.52 1.32 -9.04
CA ASN A 125 12.50 2.54 -8.22
C ASN A 125 12.36 2.26 -6.72
N ALA A 126 12.26 1.00 -6.27
CA ALA A 126 11.96 0.64 -4.88
C ALA A 126 12.84 1.38 -3.86
N ARG A 127 14.16 1.44 -4.07
CA ARG A 127 15.09 2.14 -3.16
C ARG A 127 14.78 3.63 -3.01
N ARG A 128 14.40 4.29 -4.10
CA ARG A 128 14.08 5.70 -4.12
C ARG A 128 12.76 5.96 -3.39
N ASP A 129 11.75 5.13 -3.66
CA ASP A 129 10.43 5.26 -3.05
C ASP A 129 10.49 5.00 -1.53
N LEU A 130 11.30 4.02 -1.10
CA LEU A 130 11.57 3.74 0.32
C LEU A 130 12.13 4.96 1.06
N LEU A 131 13.16 5.60 0.51
CA LEU A 131 13.81 6.77 1.12
C LEU A 131 12.88 7.99 1.13
N HIS A 132 12.09 8.17 0.07
CA HIS A 132 11.13 9.28 0.01
C HIS A 132 10.02 9.13 1.04
N GLN A 133 9.49 7.93 1.25
CA GLN A 133 8.42 7.68 2.21
C GLN A 133 8.86 8.02 3.65
N GLU A 134 10.03 7.55 4.06
CA GLU A 134 10.58 7.85 5.40
C GLU A 134 10.78 9.34 5.60
N LYS A 135 11.52 9.99 4.68
CA LYS A 135 11.78 11.44 4.77
C LYS A 135 10.49 12.27 4.76
N TYR A 136 9.50 11.84 3.98
CA TYR A 136 8.20 12.51 3.93
C TYR A 136 7.48 12.43 5.29
N LEU A 137 7.42 11.25 5.91
CA LEU A 137 6.79 11.07 7.22
C LEU A 137 7.56 11.80 8.32
N GLU A 138 8.89 11.72 8.32
CA GLU A 138 9.77 12.42 9.27
C GLU A 138 9.60 13.94 9.17
N SER A 139 9.47 14.50 7.95
CA SER A 139 9.21 15.94 7.77
C SER A 139 7.87 16.41 8.35
N ARG A 140 6.94 15.48 8.57
CA ARG A 140 5.63 15.71 9.21
C ARG A 140 5.66 15.42 10.71
N GLY A 141 6.83 15.15 11.29
CA GLY A 141 7.02 14.91 12.71
C GLY A 141 6.78 13.46 13.14
N TRP A 142 6.69 12.52 12.21
CA TRP A 142 6.62 11.10 12.56
C TRP A 142 8.00 10.53 12.87
N LYS A 143 8.13 9.84 14.00
CA LYS A 143 9.21 8.88 14.19
C LYS A 143 8.79 7.57 13.51
N VAL A 144 9.61 7.06 12.59
CA VAL A 144 9.31 5.84 11.85
C VAL A 144 10.36 4.77 12.10
N TYR A 145 9.93 3.51 12.10
CA TYR A 145 10.79 2.33 12.15
C TYR A 145 10.44 1.41 10.99
N ARG A 146 11.43 1.05 10.17
CA ARG A 146 11.22 0.12 9.06
C ARG A 146 11.50 -1.31 9.51
N LEU A 147 10.46 -2.14 9.45
CA LEU A 147 10.55 -3.57 9.68
C LEU A 147 10.62 -4.30 8.33
N PHE A 148 11.74 -4.96 8.08
CA PHE A 148 11.90 -5.84 6.93
C PHE A 148 11.31 -7.22 7.23
N GLU A 149 10.55 -7.76 6.28
CA GLU A 149 9.98 -9.10 6.37
C GLU A 149 11.05 -10.17 6.69
N SER A 150 12.19 -10.10 6.01
CA SER A 150 13.33 -11.01 6.22
C SER A 150 13.83 -11.02 7.66
N ASN A 151 13.91 -9.85 8.29
CA ASN A 151 14.37 -9.71 9.67
C ASN A 151 13.32 -10.25 10.65
N TRP A 152 12.05 -9.98 10.38
CA TRP A 152 10.96 -10.46 11.21
C TRP A 152 10.93 -11.99 11.25
N TYR A 153 11.06 -12.68 10.12
CA TYR A 153 11.05 -14.15 10.11
C TYR A 153 12.36 -14.77 10.61
N THR A 154 13.48 -14.04 10.54
CA THR A 154 14.76 -14.53 11.08
C THR A 154 14.80 -14.44 12.60
N ASP A 155 14.45 -13.29 13.17
CA ASP A 155 14.45 -13.08 14.62
C ASP A 155 13.42 -12.02 15.04
N PRO A 156 12.15 -12.42 15.26
CA PRO A 156 11.10 -11.50 15.68
C PRO A 156 11.37 -10.88 17.06
N ASN A 157 12.07 -11.60 17.94
CA ASN A 157 12.32 -11.16 19.31
C ASN A 157 13.33 -10.03 19.35
N LYS A 158 14.37 -10.09 18.48
CA LYS A 158 15.33 -9.01 18.31
C LYS A 158 14.66 -7.74 17.77
N GLU A 159 13.80 -7.87 16.77
CA GLU A 159 13.05 -6.73 16.21
C GLU A 159 12.12 -6.11 17.26
N LEU A 160 11.42 -6.92 18.05
CA LEU A 160 10.61 -6.44 19.17
C LEU A 160 11.43 -5.71 20.22
N LYS A 161 12.64 -6.19 20.53
CA LYS A 161 13.56 -5.52 21.44
C LYS A 161 13.94 -4.13 20.92
N ASN A 162 14.34 -4.05 19.64
CA ASN A 162 14.69 -2.78 19.00
C ASN A 162 13.53 -1.77 19.04
N ILE A 163 12.31 -2.21 18.70
CA ILE A 163 11.11 -1.38 18.74
C ILE A 163 10.87 -0.87 20.17
N ARG A 164 11.00 -1.72 21.18
CA ARG A 164 10.80 -1.35 22.59
C ARG A 164 11.85 -0.37 23.08
N ASP A 165 13.11 -0.55 22.69
CA ASP A 165 14.18 0.37 23.09
C ASP A 165 13.96 1.76 22.44
N LEU A 166 13.54 1.81 21.18
CA LEU A 166 13.14 3.06 20.51
C LEU A 166 11.95 3.78 21.16
N LEU A 167 11.02 3.03 21.76
CA LEU A 167 9.87 3.57 22.49
C LEU A 167 10.22 4.07 23.89
N LYS A 168 11.33 3.62 24.48
CA LYS A 168 11.84 4.13 25.77
C LYS A 168 12.61 5.43 25.59
N GLU A 169 13.31 5.57 24.47
CA GLU A 169 14.08 6.77 24.13
C GLU A 169 13.20 7.93 23.60
N ALA A 170 11.91 7.68 23.32
CA ALA A 170 10.95 8.64 22.77
C ALA A 170 9.87 9.09 23.77
#